data_AF-A0A8C5JAV2-F1
#
_entry.id   AF-A0A8C5JAV2-F1
#
_cell.length_a   1.000
_cell.length_b   1.000
_cell.length_c   1.000
_cell.angle_alpha   90.00
_cell.angle_beta   90.00
_cell.angle_gamma   90.00
#
_symmetry.space_group_name_H-M   'P 1'
#
loop_
_entity.id
_entity.type
_entity.pdbx_description
1 polymer ?
#
loop_
_entity_poly.entity_id
_entity_poly.type
_entity_poly.pdbx_seq_one_letter_code
_entity_poly.pdbx_strand_id
1 'polypeptide(L)'
;MTFQWTAVAAFLYGEIGVILVLCLPFISPLRWQKIFMFPLWSKMAVLWNKMFLTIIVLLIVLFLDAVREVRKYSSVHVNEKAANVNSSAFDHIQMKLFRSQRNLYLSGFSLFLWLVLRRTVTLLTQLAKEMASHAALETQVNDATEAAKKYMAENERLQEALSGKGDSKKKESTDATEEKLKEEVERLKAELQKTSNAFHKAKTEGAAVKKQSESLRREYDHLMKEFEQLQQRLNKAEDKKDL
;
A
#
# COMPACT_ATOMS: atom_id res chain seq x y z
N MET A 1 -34.37 17.52 -13.59
CA MET A 1 -33.62 16.62 -12.68
C MET A 1 -33.46 17.32 -11.35
N THR A 2 -33.66 16.64 -10.24
CA THR A 2 -33.32 17.14 -8.89
C THR A 2 -31.82 17.35 -8.77
N PHE A 3 -31.38 18.44 -8.13
CA PHE A 3 -29.98 18.87 -8.01
C PHE A 3 -29.03 17.75 -7.52
N GLN A 4 -29.52 16.90 -6.60
CA GLN A 4 -28.80 15.73 -6.09
C GLN A 4 -28.33 14.78 -7.20
N TRP A 5 -29.19 14.47 -8.16
CA TRP A 5 -28.88 13.49 -9.22
C TRP A 5 -27.98 14.07 -10.30
N THR A 6 -28.04 15.39 -10.52
CA THR A 6 -27.07 16.08 -11.36
C THR A 6 -25.67 16.04 -10.76
N ALA A 7 -25.54 16.20 -9.43
CA ALA A 7 -24.25 16.08 -8.76
C ALA A 7 -23.68 14.66 -8.85
N VAL A 8 -24.51 13.62 -8.67
CA VAL A 8 -24.10 12.21 -8.85
C VAL A 8 -23.66 11.94 -10.30
N ALA A 9 -24.37 12.49 -11.30
CA ALA A 9 -23.98 12.35 -12.70
C ALA A 9 -22.65 13.03 -12.99
N ALA A 10 -22.44 14.25 -12.48
CA ALA A 10 -21.17 14.96 -12.65
C ALA A 10 -19.99 14.19 -12.04
N PHE A 11 -20.20 13.61 -10.85
CA PHE A 11 -19.20 12.76 -10.20
C PHE A 11 -18.89 11.51 -11.05
N LEU A 12 -19.92 10.81 -11.54
CA LEU A 12 -19.78 9.66 -12.43
C LEU A 12 -18.98 10.00 -13.70
N TYR A 13 -19.30 11.09 -14.39
CA TYR A 13 -18.57 11.51 -15.58
C TYR A 13 -17.12 11.88 -15.27
N GLY A 14 -16.87 12.48 -14.10
CA GLY A 14 -15.54 12.71 -13.58
C GLY A 14 -14.76 11.41 -13.39
N GLU A 15 -15.36 10.40 -12.75
CA GLU A 15 -14.74 9.08 -12.56
C GLU A 15 -14.39 8.43 -13.90
N ILE A 16 -15.30 8.45 -14.87
CA ILE A 16 -15.07 7.91 -16.21
C ILE A 16 -13.90 8.63 -16.89
N GLY A 17 -13.89 9.97 -16.85
CA GLY A 17 -12.81 10.77 -17.43
C GLY A 17 -11.46 10.46 -16.80
N VAL A 18 -11.40 10.37 -15.47
CA VAL A 18 -10.17 10.02 -14.74
C VAL A 18 -9.72 8.61 -15.08
N ILE A 19 -10.61 7.61 -15.08
CA ILE A 19 -10.27 6.22 -15.44
C ILE A 19 -9.76 6.15 -16.87
N LEU A 20 -10.42 6.82 -17.83
CA LEU A 20 -9.96 6.86 -19.22
C LEU A 20 -8.54 7.43 -19.30
N VAL A 21 -8.29 8.56 -18.64
CA VAL A 21 -6.97 9.19 -18.62
C VAL A 21 -5.91 8.28 -17.96
N LEU A 22 -6.27 7.55 -16.91
CA LEU A 22 -5.37 6.60 -16.24
C LEU A 22 -5.11 5.33 -17.07
N CYS A 23 -6.08 4.87 -17.86
CA CYS A 23 -5.96 3.72 -18.74
C CYS A 23 -5.24 4.03 -20.06
N LEU A 24 -5.08 5.31 -20.42
CA LEU A 24 -4.37 5.68 -21.63
C LEU A 24 -2.89 5.26 -21.53
N PRO A 25 -2.37 4.52 -22.53
CA PRO A 25 -0.97 4.07 -22.55
C PRO A 25 0.04 5.22 -22.74
N PHE A 26 -0.44 6.45 -22.94
CA PHE A 26 0.38 7.62 -23.26
C PHE A 26 1.14 8.19 -22.05
N ILE A 27 0.66 7.98 -20.82
CA ILE A 27 1.31 8.48 -19.60
C ILE A 27 1.98 7.32 -18.87
N SER A 28 3.32 7.31 -18.84
CA SER A 28 4.06 6.27 -18.12
C SER A 28 3.81 6.33 -16.60
N PRO A 29 3.83 5.19 -15.89
CA PRO A 29 3.65 5.13 -14.43
C PRO A 29 4.61 6.05 -13.66
N LEU A 30 5.83 6.23 -14.17
CA LEU A 30 6.86 7.12 -13.62
C LEU A 30 6.44 8.60 -13.61
N ARG A 31 5.69 9.07 -14.62
CA ARG A 31 5.19 10.45 -14.67
C ARG A 31 4.08 10.66 -13.64
N TRP A 32 3.18 9.69 -13.53
CA TRP A 32 2.14 9.67 -12.49
C TRP A 32 2.74 9.69 -11.09
N GLN A 33 3.79 8.90 -10.84
CA GLN A 33 4.47 8.90 -9.55
C GLN A 33 5.04 10.27 -9.18
N LYS A 34 5.64 11.01 -10.13
CA LYS A 34 6.11 12.38 -9.87
C LYS A 34 4.96 13.33 -9.50
N ILE A 35 3.80 13.18 -10.14
CA ILE A 35 2.59 13.94 -9.79
C ILE A 35 2.07 13.56 -8.39
N PHE A 36 2.02 12.26 -8.07
CA PHE A 36 1.48 11.75 -6.81
C PHE A 36 2.45 11.94 -5.62
N MET A 37 3.75 11.97 -5.86
CA MET A 37 4.79 12.21 -4.83
C MET A 37 5.04 13.69 -4.56
N PHE A 38 4.36 14.61 -5.25
CA PHE A 38 4.56 16.03 -4.99
C PHE A 38 4.20 16.33 -3.51
N PRO A 39 5.08 16.98 -2.73
CA PRO A 39 4.89 17.14 -1.28
C PRO A 39 3.67 18.02 -0.89
N LEU A 40 3.11 18.75 -1.85
CA LEU A 40 1.82 19.44 -1.70
C LEU A 40 0.64 18.46 -1.73
N TRP A 41 0.79 17.36 -2.47
CA TRP A 41 -0.21 16.31 -2.59
C TRP A 41 -0.40 15.55 -1.27
N SER A 42 0.65 15.32 -0.47
CA SER A 42 0.53 14.60 0.80
C SER A 42 -0.29 15.37 1.85
N LYS A 43 -0.14 16.70 1.92
CA LYS A 43 -0.95 17.57 2.79
C LYS A 43 -2.39 17.67 2.29
N MET A 44 -2.59 17.77 0.98
CA MET A 44 -3.92 17.81 0.37
C MET A 44 -4.64 16.47 0.47
N ALA A 45 -3.91 15.35 0.42
CA ALA A 45 -4.45 14.00 0.43
C ALA A 45 -5.21 13.65 1.72
N VAL A 46 -4.79 14.17 2.88
CA VAL A 46 -5.51 13.90 4.14
C VAL A 46 -6.87 14.58 4.14
N LEU A 47 -6.94 15.84 3.68
CA LEU A 47 -8.19 16.58 3.55
C LEU A 47 -9.08 15.97 2.47
N TRP A 48 -8.50 15.63 1.32
CA TRP A 48 -9.20 14.95 0.22
C TRP A 48 -9.73 13.59 0.65
N ASN A 49 -8.97 12.79 1.40
CA ASN A 49 -9.42 11.47 1.85
C ASN A 49 -10.64 11.58 2.76
N LYS A 50 -10.69 12.58 3.66
CA LYS A 50 -11.88 12.84 4.49
C LYS A 50 -13.09 13.24 3.64
N MET A 51 -12.93 14.24 2.77
CA MET A 51 -14.02 14.71 1.89
C MET A 51 -14.51 13.61 0.95
N PHE A 52 -13.59 12.83 0.39
CA PHE A 52 -13.87 11.73 -0.51
C PHE A 52 -14.60 10.59 0.19
N LEU A 53 -14.20 10.23 1.42
CA LEU A 53 -14.92 9.24 2.22
C LEU A 53 -16.35 9.70 2.54
N THR A 54 -16.55 10.98 2.87
CA THR A 54 -17.89 11.56 3.07
C THR A 54 -18.74 11.45 1.81
N ILE A 55 -18.19 11.75 0.63
CA ILE A 55 -18.89 11.64 -0.66
C ILE A 55 -19.30 10.18 -0.92
N ILE A 56 -18.44 9.21 -0.63
CA ILE A 56 -18.74 7.79 -0.82
C ILE A 56 -19.82 7.30 0.14
N VAL A 57 -19.76 7.66 1.42
CA VAL A 57 -20.83 7.33 2.38
C VAL A 57 -22.16 7.92 1.91
N LEU A 58 -22.15 9.16 1.43
CA LEU A 58 -23.33 9.80 0.85
C LEU A 58 -23.86 9.03 -0.38
N LEU A 59 -22.99 8.63 -1.31
CA LEU A 59 -23.35 7.82 -2.48
C LEU A 59 -23.98 6.46 -2.08
N ILE A 60 -23.44 5.79 -1.06
CA ILE A 60 -24.00 4.54 -0.54
C ILE A 60 -25.41 4.78 0.00
N VAL A 61 -25.62 5.86 0.77
CA VAL A 61 -26.94 6.22 1.29
C VAL A 61 -27.92 6.50 0.14
N LEU A 62 -27.53 7.29 -0.87
CA LEU A 62 -28.38 7.54 -2.05
C LEU A 62 -28.66 6.28 -2.86
N PHE A 63 -27.70 5.36 -2.95
CA PHE A 63 -27.89 4.07 -3.61
C PHE A 63 -28.92 3.22 -2.87
N LEU A 64 -28.81 3.11 -1.54
CA LEU A 64 -29.77 2.39 -0.72
C LEU A 64 -31.17 3.02 -0.77
N ASP A 65 -31.24 4.36 -0.81
CA ASP A 65 -32.49 5.09 -0.97
C ASP A 65 -33.12 4.80 -2.34
N ALA A 66 -32.34 4.84 -3.42
CA ALA A 66 -32.80 4.46 -4.76
C ALA A 66 -33.25 3.00 -4.84
N VAL A 67 -32.57 2.06 -4.18
CA VAL A 67 -33.00 0.65 -4.09
C VAL A 67 -34.35 0.55 -3.39
N ARG A 68 -34.52 1.23 -2.25
CA ARG A 68 -35.80 1.25 -1.52
C ARG A 68 -36.90 1.89 -2.37
N GLU A 69 -36.60 2.98 -3.05
CA GLU A 69 -37.53 3.71 -3.90
C GLU A 69 -37.98 2.85 -5.10
N VAL A 70 -37.06 2.18 -5.78
CA VAL A 70 -37.37 1.23 -6.86
C VAL A 70 -38.21 0.07 -6.34
N ARG A 71 -37.87 -0.54 -5.20
CA ARG A 71 -38.66 -1.63 -4.62
C ARG A 71 -40.07 -1.19 -4.23
N LYS A 72 -40.21 -0.01 -3.62
CA LYS A 72 -41.51 0.56 -3.21
C LYS A 72 -42.39 0.87 -4.41
N TYR A 73 -41.85 1.53 -5.45
CA TYR A 73 -42.66 1.82 -6.64
C TYR A 73 -42.91 0.58 -7.49
N SER A 74 -42.01 -0.41 -7.48
CA SER A 74 -42.24 -1.69 -8.15
C SER A 74 -43.35 -2.50 -7.50
N SER A 75 -43.44 -2.53 -6.16
CA SER A 75 -44.52 -3.24 -5.46
C SER A 75 -45.88 -2.55 -5.62
N VAL A 76 -45.91 -1.20 -5.57
CA VAL A 76 -47.12 -0.42 -5.84
C VAL A 76 -47.60 -0.60 -7.28
N HIS A 77 -46.68 -0.61 -8.26
CA HIS A 77 -47.01 -0.86 -9.67
C HIS A 77 -47.61 -2.25 -9.90
N VAL A 78 -47.11 -3.29 -9.23
CA VAL A 78 -47.68 -4.65 -9.32
C VAL A 78 -49.08 -4.70 -8.69
N ASN A 79 -49.28 -4.02 -7.55
CA ASN A 79 -50.55 -4.02 -6.83
C ASN A 79 -51.64 -3.22 -7.56
N GLU A 80 -51.31 -2.08 -8.17
CA GLU A 80 -52.28 -1.29 -8.96
C GLU A 80 -52.60 -1.93 -10.32
N LYS A 81 -51.62 -2.58 -10.97
CA LYS A 81 -51.85 -3.33 -12.20
C LYS A 81 -52.78 -4.54 -11.97
N ALA A 82 -52.79 -5.10 -10.76
CA ALA A 82 -53.74 -6.12 -10.34
C ALA A 82 -55.13 -5.52 -9.98
N ALA A 83 -55.20 -4.24 -9.62
CA ALA A 83 -56.42 -3.56 -9.17
C ALA A 83 -57.19 -2.81 -10.27
N ASN A 84 -56.67 -2.74 -11.51
CA ASN A 84 -57.35 -2.15 -12.67
C ASN A 84 -57.83 -0.68 -12.48
N VAL A 85 -57.08 0.12 -11.70
CA VAL A 85 -57.43 1.50 -11.38
C VAL A 85 -56.79 2.48 -12.37
N ASN A 86 -57.62 3.31 -13.02
CA ASN A 86 -57.34 4.50 -13.84
C ASN A 86 -56.00 4.56 -14.63
N SER A 87 -56.10 4.47 -15.96
CA SER A 87 -54.98 4.61 -16.91
C SER A 87 -54.10 5.85 -16.71
N SER A 88 -54.65 6.96 -16.20
CA SER A 88 -53.91 8.21 -15.96
C SER A 88 -53.06 8.20 -14.68
N ALA A 89 -53.42 7.41 -13.66
CA ALA A 89 -52.60 7.20 -12.46
C ALA A 89 -51.46 6.22 -12.73
N PHE A 90 -51.73 5.21 -13.56
CA PHE A 90 -50.77 4.23 -14.04
C PHE A 90 -49.58 4.88 -14.76
N ASP A 91 -49.83 5.81 -15.69
CA ASP A 91 -48.78 6.54 -16.42
C ASP A 91 -47.87 7.33 -15.47
N HIS A 92 -48.43 7.95 -14.44
CA HIS A 92 -47.67 8.75 -13.49
C HIS A 92 -46.76 7.89 -12.58
N ILE A 93 -47.18 6.66 -12.26
CA ILE A 93 -46.37 5.70 -11.50
C ILE A 93 -45.28 5.07 -12.37
N GLN A 94 -45.57 4.74 -13.63
CA GLN A 94 -44.54 4.31 -14.57
C GLN A 94 -43.46 5.37 -14.75
N MET A 95 -43.86 6.63 -14.90
CA MET A 95 -42.91 7.75 -15.05
C MET A 95 -42.03 7.95 -13.81
N LYS A 96 -42.52 7.64 -12.60
CA LYS A 96 -41.71 7.62 -11.36
C LYS A 96 -40.81 6.40 -11.26
N LEU A 97 -41.25 5.23 -11.73
CA LEU A 97 -40.45 4.00 -11.74
C LEU A 97 -39.25 4.10 -12.69
N PHE A 98 -39.43 4.64 -13.90
CA PHE A 98 -38.32 4.90 -14.82
C PHE A 98 -37.31 5.90 -14.25
N ARG A 99 -37.79 6.90 -13.50
CA ARG A 99 -36.94 7.87 -12.82
C ARG A 99 -36.09 7.21 -11.74
N SER A 100 -36.68 6.37 -10.89
CA SER A 100 -35.96 5.68 -9.81
C SER A 100 -35.01 4.60 -10.33
N GLN A 101 -35.36 3.88 -11.41
CA GLN A 101 -34.46 2.92 -12.07
C GLN A 101 -33.21 3.60 -12.62
N ARG A 102 -33.36 4.72 -13.37
CA ARG A 102 -32.19 5.48 -13.86
C ARG A 102 -31.31 5.97 -12.73
N ASN A 103 -31.93 6.49 -11.67
CA ASN A 103 -31.23 6.97 -10.48
C ASN A 103 -30.45 5.85 -9.78
N LEU A 104 -31.03 4.66 -9.68
CA LEU A 104 -30.37 3.45 -9.17
C LEU A 104 -29.14 3.07 -10.02
N TYR A 105 -29.27 3.06 -11.34
CA TYR A 105 -28.13 2.79 -12.22
C TYR A 105 -27.04 3.86 -12.06
N LEU A 106 -27.42 5.13 -11.98
CA LEU A 106 -26.47 6.24 -11.86
C LEU A 106 -25.62 6.14 -10.59
N SER A 107 -26.25 5.93 -9.42
CA SER A 107 -25.53 5.77 -8.15
C SER A 107 -24.77 4.44 -8.08
N GLY A 108 -25.34 3.36 -8.64
CA GLY A 108 -24.69 2.04 -8.68
C GLY A 108 -23.43 2.02 -9.55
N PHE A 109 -23.50 2.59 -10.76
CA PHE A 109 -22.33 2.69 -11.65
C PHE A 109 -21.24 3.56 -11.05
N SER A 110 -21.59 4.64 -10.36
CA SER A 110 -20.60 5.48 -9.69
C SER A 110 -19.90 4.73 -8.55
N LEU A 111 -20.64 4.02 -7.70
CA LEU A 111 -20.03 3.18 -6.66
C LEU A 111 -19.12 2.08 -7.23
N PHE A 112 -19.51 1.48 -8.36
CA PHE A 112 -18.70 0.48 -9.05
C PHE A 112 -17.42 1.09 -9.62
N LEU A 113 -17.53 2.18 -10.38
CA LEU A 113 -16.38 2.86 -10.97
C LEU A 113 -15.43 3.42 -9.92
N TRP A 114 -15.95 3.83 -8.76
CA TRP A 114 -15.13 4.18 -7.62
C TRP A 114 -14.20 3.04 -7.17
N LEU A 115 -14.73 1.81 -7.04
CA LEU A 115 -13.92 0.64 -6.69
C LEU A 115 -12.85 0.36 -7.74
N VAL A 116 -13.22 0.48 -9.02
CA VAL A 116 -12.29 0.33 -10.16
C VAL A 116 -11.20 1.39 -10.09
N LEU A 117 -11.56 2.66 -9.91
CA LEU A 117 -10.61 3.77 -9.81
C LEU A 117 -9.63 3.56 -8.66
N ARG A 118 -10.14 3.19 -7.46
CA ARG A 118 -9.30 2.91 -6.29
C ARG A 118 -8.32 1.77 -6.55
N ARG A 119 -8.79 0.69 -7.19
CA ARG A 119 -7.94 -0.44 -7.58
C ARG A 119 -6.86 -0.01 -8.58
N THR A 120 -7.22 0.73 -9.62
CA THR A 120 -6.30 1.22 -10.65
C THR A 120 -5.23 2.14 -10.07
N VAL A 121 -5.59 3.13 -9.24
CA VAL A 121 -4.62 4.04 -8.61
C VAL A 121 -3.63 3.29 -7.71
N THR A 122 -4.12 2.29 -6.96
CA THR A 122 -3.26 1.47 -6.10
C THR A 122 -2.25 0.66 -6.93
N LEU A 123 -2.72 -0.01 -7.98
CA LEU A 123 -1.86 -0.78 -8.88
C LEU A 123 -0.84 0.12 -9.58
N LEU A 124 -1.26 1.29 -10.06
CA LEU A 124 -0.37 2.24 -10.72
C LEU A 124 0.73 2.74 -9.78
N THR A 125 0.38 3.00 -8.51
CA THR A 125 1.35 3.43 -7.49
C THR A 125 2.34 2.32 -7.16
N GLN A 126 1.89 1.06 -7.10
CA GLN A 126 2.77 -0.10 -6.88
C GLN A 126 3.72 -0.29 -8.06
N LEU A 127 3.20 -0.28 -9.29
CA LEU A 127 3.98 -0.43 -10.52
C LEU A 127 5.04 0.68 -10.65
N ALA A 128 4.69 1.92 -10.31
CA ALA A 128 5.65 3.01 -10.38
C ALA A 128 6.77 2.88 -9.34
N LYS A 129 6.45 2.46 -8.11
CA LYS A 129 7.46 2.16 -7.08
C LYS A 129 8.40 1.04 -7.53
N GLU A 130 7.86 -0.01 -8.15
CA GLU A 130 8.65 -1.11 -8.67
C GLU A 130 9.58 -0.65 -9.79
N MET A 131 9.08 0.11 -10.77
CA MET A 131 9.91 0.71 -11.83
C MET A 131 11.01 1.64 -11.28
N ALA A 132 10.70 2.45 -10.25
CA ALA A 132 11.69 3.31 -9.62
C ALA A 132 12.77 2.50 -8.86
N SER A 133 12.38 1.41 -8.19
CA SER A 133 13.33 0.52 -7.53
C SER A 133 14.22 -0.22 -8.51
N HIS A 134 13.69 -0.65 -9.66
CA HIS A 134 14.46 -1.29 -10.72
C HIS A 134 15.50 -0.33 -11.31
N ALA A 135 15.11 0.91 -11.61
CA ALA A 135 16.04 1.93 -12.12
C ALA A 135 17.17 2.26 -11.10
N ALA A 136 16.83 2.33 -9.82
CA ALA A 136 17.82 2.55 -8.75
C ALA A 136 18.78 1.35 -8.59
N LEU A 137 18.26 0.12 -8.73
CA LEU A 137 19.04 -1.10 -8.66
C LEU A 137 19.97 -1.23 -9.87
N GLU A 138 19.47 -0.94 -11.08
CA GLU A 138 20.28 -0.93 -12.31
C GLU A 138 21.43 0.08 -12.23
N THR A 139 21.17 1.27 -11.68
CA THR A 139 22.22 2.28 -11.45
C THR A 139 23.27 1.76 -10.46
N GLN A 140 22.85 1.17 -9.33
CA GLN A 140 23.78 0.58 -8.36
C GLN A 140 24.61 -0.57 -8.94
N VAL A 141 24.00 -1.43 -9.76
CA VAL A 141 24.71 -2.54 -10.43
C VAL A 141 25.74 -1.99 -11.42
N ASN A 142 25.40 -0.96 -12.18
CA ASN A 142 26.31 -0.33 -13.13
C ASN A 142 27.47 0.37 -12.41
N ASP A 143 27.19 1.13 -11.35
CA ASP A 143 28.21 1.81 -10.55
C ASP A 143 29.16 0.80 -9.87
N ALA A 144 28.62 -0.28 -9.31
CA ALA A 144 29.42 -1.35 -8.70
C ALA A 144 30.26 -2.10 -9.75
N THR A 145 29.72 -2.32 -10.94
CA THR A 145 30.44 -2.95 -12.06
C THR A 145 31.56 -2.05 -12.57
N GLU A 146 31.32 -0.74 -12.67
CA GLU A 146 32.33 0.24 -13.08
C GLU A 146 33.44 0.36 -12.02
N ALA A 147 33.09 0.41 -10.74
CA ALA A 147 34.05 0.39 -9.65
C ALA A 147 34.89 -0.90 -9.67
N ALA A 148 34.27 -2.06 -9.83
CA ALA A 148 34.97 -3.34 -9.95
C ALA A 148 35.94 -3.34 -11.14
N LYS A 149 35.52 -2.84 -12.31
CA LYS A 149 36.42 -2.70 -13.48
C LYS A 149 37.61 -1.78 -13.21
N LYS A 150 37.40 -0.65 -12.52
CA LYS A 150 38.49 0.25 -12.14
C LYS A 150 39.48 -0.43 -11.19
N TYR A 151 39.00 -1.14 -10.18
CA TYR A 151 39.86 -1.90 -9.28
C TYR A 151 40.63 -3.01 -10.00
N MET A 152 39.99 -3.73 -10.91
CA MET A 152 40.67 -4.78 -11.70
C MET A 152 41.77 -4.18 -12.58
N ALA A 153 41.50 -3.07 -13.27
CA ALA A 153 42.49 -2.39 -14.11
C ALA A 153 43.64 -1.76 -13.31
N GLU A 154 43.35 -1.20 -12.13
CA GLU A 154 44.38 -0.68 -11.23
C GLU A 154 45.26 -1.80 -10.68
N ASN A 155 44.67 -2.93 -10.30
CA ASN A 155 45.40 -4.10 -9.81
C ASN A 155 46.28 -4.71 -10.90
N GLU A 156 45.80 -4.78 -12.15
CA GLU A 156 46.58 -5.20 -13.31
C GLU A 156 47.77 -4.26 -13.57
N ARG A 157 47.56 -2.94 -13.55
CA ARG A 157 48.64 -1.94 -13.69
C ARG A 157 49.65 -2.01 -12.55
N LEU A 158 49.22 -2.25 -11.32
CA LEU A 158 50.11 -2.45 -10.17
C LEU A 158 50.93 -3.73 -10.33
N GLN A 159 50.33 -4.81 -10.82
CA GLN A 159 51.02 -6.07 -11.10
C GLN A 159 52.04 -5.94 -12.23
N GLU A 160 51.71 -5.22 -13.31
CA GLU A 160 52.64 -4.86 -14.39
C GLU A 160 53.77 -3.95 -13.93
N ALA A 161 53.49 -2.97 -13.06
CA ALA A 161 54.52 -2.10 -12.49
C ALA A 161 55.46 -2.85 -11.53
N LEU A 162 54.96 -3.88 -10.85
CA LEU A 162 55.76 -4.78 -10.00
C LEU A 162 56.60 -5.76 -10.85
N SER A 163 56.08 -6.26 -11.97
CA SER A 163 56.83 -7.14 -12.87
C SER A 163 57.86 -6.39 -13.72
N GLY A 164 57.56 -5.15 -14.15
CA GLY A 164 58.45 -4.29 -14.93
C GLY A 164 59.59 -3.64 -14.12
N LYS A 165 59.54 -3.69 -12.78
CA LYS A 165 60.58 -3.14 -11.89
C LYS A 165 61.49 -4.24 -11.30
N GLY A 166 61.44 -5.42 -11.88
CA GLY A 166 62.25 -6.57 -11.52
C GLY A 166 63.54 -6.67 -12.33
N ASP A 167 64.44 -5.70 -12.18
CA ASP A 167 65.86 -6.03 -12.17
C ASP A 167 66.67 -4.97 -11.42
N SER A 168 67.42 -5.43 -10.41
CA SER A 168 68.34 -4.69 -9.55
C SER A 168 67.74 -3.76 -8.47
N LYS A 169 68.02 -4.09 -7.19
CA LYS A 169 67.75 -3.34 -5.93
C LYS A 169 66.32 -3.34 -5.37
N LYS A 170 65.77 -4.52 -5.03
CA LYS A 170 64.74 -4.60 -3.95
C LYS A 170 64.64 -6.00 -3.34
N LYS A 171 65.70 -6.44 -2.64
CA LYS A 171 65.66 -7.71 -1.88
C LYS A 171 65.64 -7.51 -0.36
N GLU A 172 65.69 -6.27 0.13
CA GLU A 172 65.78 -5.98 1.57
C GLU A 172 64.59 -5.16 2.10
N SER A 173 63.88 -4.41 1.26
CA SER A 173 62.71 -3.60 1.67
C SER A 173 61.35 -4.25 1.38
N THR A 174 61.29 -5.28 0.54
CA THR A 174 60.03 -5.92 0.10
C THR A 174 59.56 -6.98 1.08
N ASP A 175 60.48 -7.74 1.68
CA ASP A 175 60.19 -8.78 2.66
C ASP A 175 59.52 -8.21 3.92
N ALA A 176 60.06 -7.11 4.45
CA ALA A 176 59.48 -6.40 5.60
C ALA A 176 58.13 -5.72 5.32
N THR A 177 57.78 -5.47 4.05
CA THR A 177 56.48 -4.88 3.68
C THR A 177 55.43 -5.97 3.42
N GLU A 178 55.84 -7.09 2.82
CA GLU A 178 55.00 -8.28 2.65
C GLU A 178 54.66 -8.94 4.00
N GLU A 179 55.60 -9.00 4.95
CA GLU A 179 55.33 -9.54 6.29
C GLU A 179 54.29 -8.69 7.04
N LYS A 180 54.44 -7.36 7.01
CA LYS A 180 53.48 -6.43 7.63
C LYS A 180 52.09 -6.50 7.00
N LEU A 181 52.02 -6.64 5.67
CA LEU A 181 50.74 -6.82 5.00
C LEU A 181 50.08 -8.15 5.38
N LYS A 182 50.85 -9.23 5.50
CA LYS A 182 50.32 -10.54 5.95
C LYS A 182 49.82 -10.49 7.38
N GLU A 183 50.54 -9.81 8.28
CA GLU A 183 50.09 -9.58 9.66
C GLU A 183 48.79 -8.76 9.71
N GLU A 184 48.67 -7.70 8.91
CA GLU A 184 47.43 -6.91 8.84
C GLU A 184 46.26 -7.71 8.27
N VAL A 185 46.49 -8.53 7.24
CA VAL A 185 45.45 -9.41 6.67
C VAL A 185 44.99 -10.45 7.68
N GLU A 186 45.91 -11.11 8.40
CA GLU A 186 45.55 -12.09 9.44
C GLU A 186 44.85 -11.41 10.63
N ARG A 187 45.28 -10.22 11.03
CA ARG A 187 44.61 -9.42 12.07
C ARG A 187 43.19 -9.03 11.65
N LEU A 188 43.01 -8.51 10.44
CA LEU A 188 41.70 -8.13 9.91
C LEU A 188 40.78 -9.34 9.78
N LYS A 189 41.32 -10.50 9.38
CA LYS A 189 40.57 -11.76 9.31
C LYS A 189 40.15 -12.26 10.69
N ALA A 190 41.02 -12.16 11.69
CA ALA A 190 40.70 -12.48 13.08
C ALA A 190 39.63 -11.53 13.65
N GLU A 191 39.70 -10.25 13.33
CA GLU A 191 38.72 -9.23 13.76
C GLU A 191 37.36 -9.42 13.06
N LEU A 192 37.37 -9.77 11.77
CA LEU A 192 36.19 -10.15 11.01
C LEU A 192 35.53 -11.40 11.59
N GLN A 193 36.31 -12.43 11.93
CA GLN A 193 35.81 -13.67 12.53
C GLN A 193 35.25 -13.40 13.94
N LYS A 194 35.91 -12.57 14.74
CA LYS A 194 35.42 -12.16 16.07
C LYS A 194 34.10 -11.40 15.98
N THR A 195 34.00 -10.46 15.04
CA THR A 195 32.79 -9.67 14.81
C THR A 195 31.65 -10.54 14.28
N SER A 196 31.95 -11.49 13.38
CA SER A 196 31.00 -12.47 12.86
C SER A 196 30.44 -13.36 13.98
N ASN A 197 31.30 -13.87 14.85
CA ASN A 197 30.89 -14.68 16.00
C ASN A 197 30.05 -13.87 17.00
N ALA A 198 30.44 -12.62 17.28
CA ALA A 198 29.68 -11.71 18.13
C ALA A 198 28.30 -11.40 17.55
N PHE A 199 28.22 -11.18 16.23
CA PHE A 199 26.95 -10.96 15.51
C PHE A 199 26.05 -12.20 15.56
N HIS A 200 26.60 -13.40 15.36
CA HIS A 200 25.84 -14.64 15.49
C HIS A 200 25.29 -14.82 16.90
N LYS A 201 26.10 -14.56 17.93
CA LYS A 201 25.67 -14.62 19.33
C LYS A 201 24.56 -13.61 19.63
N ALA A 202 24.73 -12.36 19.23
CA ALA A 202 23.72 -11.31 19.38
C ALA A 202 22.41 -11.65 18.64
N LYS A 203 22.48 -12.26 17.46
CA LYS A 203 21.32 -12.74 16.71
C LYS A 203 20.58 -13.86 17.44
N THR A 204 21.31 -14.82 18.02
CA THR A 204 20.70 -15.90 18.82
C THR A 204 20.06 -15.39 20.10
N GLU A 205 20.71 -14.46 20.80
CA GLU A 205 20.17 -13.80 22.00
C GLU A 205 18.91 -12.98 21.65
N GLY A 206 18.94 -12.21 20.55
CA GLY A 206 17.78 -11.48 20.05
C GLY A 206 16.60 -12.38 19.68
N ALA A 207 16.85 -13.54 19.09
CA ALA A 207 15.82 -14.54 18.81
C ALA A 207 15.23 -15.14 20.10
N ALA A 208 16.06 -15.39 21.11
CA ALA A 208 15.61 -15.89 22.40
C ALA A 208 14.74 -14.85 23.15
N VAL A 209 15.18 -13.58 23.19
CA VAL A 209 14.42 -12.47 23.78
C VAL A 209 13.09 -12.29 23.06
N LYS A 210 13.07 -12.39 21.73
CA LYS A 210 11.82 -12.33 20.96
C LYS A 210 10.85 -13.44 21.37
N LYS A 211 11.32 -14.68 21.47
CA LYS A 211 10.49 -15.82 21.90
C LYS A 211 9.97 -15.63 23.34
N GLN A 212 10.79 -15.12 24.24
CA GLN A 212 10.37 -14.78 25.61
C GLN A 212 9.31 -13.69 25.62
N SER A 213 9.47 -12.62 24.83
CA SER A 213 8.49 -11.53 24.72
C SER A 213 7.14 -12.01 24.17
N GLU A 214 7.15 -12.93 23.20
CA GLU A 214 5.94 -13.55 22.67
C GLU A 214 5.23 -14.42 23.72
N SER A 215 5.98 -15.14 24.55
CA SER A 215 5.43 -15.91 25.67
C SER A 215 4.80 -15.00 26.72
N LEU A 216 5.49 -13.94 27.12
CA LEU A 216 5.00 -12.97 28.10
C LEU A 216 3.72 -12.27 27.59
N ARG A 217 3.67 -11.96 26.28
CA ARG A 217 2.46 -11.39 25.68
C ARG A 217 1.26 -12.33 25.77
N ARG A 218 1.47 -13.64 25.59
CA ARG A 218 0.38 -14.63 25.73
C ARG A 218 -0.13 -14.73 27.15
N GLU A 219 0.76 -14.70 28.14
CA GLU A 219 0.36 -14.69 29.55
C GLU A 219 -0.41 -13.41 29.90
N TYR A 220 0.02 -12.26 29.37
CA TYR A 220 -0.70 -11.00 29.55
C TYR A 220 -2.10 -11.04 28.92
N ASP A 221 -2.23 -11.55 27.70
CA ASP A 221 -3.52 -11.73 27.04
C ASP A 221 -4.45 -12.69 27.81
N HIS A 222 -3.87 -13.74 28.42
CA HIS A 222 -4.64 -14.68 29.27
C HIS A 222 -5.15 -14.00 30.53
N LEU A 223 -4.27 -13.28 31.24
CA LEU A 223 -4.62 -12.54 32.45
C LEU A 223 -5.70 -11.48 32.18
N MET A 224 -5.63 -10.81 31.03
CA MET A 224 -6.63 -9.82 30.64
C MET A 224 -8.02 -10.45 30.46
N LYS A 225 -8.08 -11.65 29.87
CA LYS A 225 -9.35 -12.39 29.73
C LYS A 225 -9.90 -12.84 31.07
N GLU A 226 -9.05 -13.30 32.00
CA GLU A 226 -9.49 -13.65 33.35
C GLU A 226 -10.04 -12.43 34.08
N PHE A 227 -9.38 -11.28 33.94
CA PHE A 227 -9.86 -10.01 34.51
C PHE A 227 -11.23 -9.61 33.93
N GLU A 228 -11.41 -9.66 32.61
CA GLU A 228 -12.71 -9.40 31.96
C GLU A 228 -13.81 -10.37 32.45
N GLN A 229 -13.49 -11.65 32.60
CA GLN A 229 -14.44 -12.65 33.09
C GLN A 229 -14.83 -12.41 34.54
N LEU A 230 -13.87 -12.05 35.40
CA LEU A 230 -14.13 -11.70 36.80
C LEU A 230 -15.00 -10.45 36.90
N GLN A 231 -14.72 -9.43 36.08
CA GLN A 231 -15.52 -8.20 36.06
C GLN A 231 -16.95 -8.44 35.57
N GLN A 232 -17.14 -9.28 34.54
CA GLN A 232 -18.48 -9.69 34.11
C GLN A 232 -19.23 -10.49 35.18
N ARG A 233 -18.54 -11.35 35.95
CA ARG A 233 -19.15 -12.09 37.05
C ARG A 233 -19.53 -11.17 38.21
N LEU A 234 -18.70 -10.17 38.52
CA LEU A 234 -18.96 -9.17 39.54
C LEU A 234 -20.21 -8.34 39.18
N ASN A 235 -20.26 -7.80 37.95
CA ASN A 235 -21.42 -7.03 37.48
C ASN A 235 -22.71 -7.87 37.52
N LYS A 236 -22.66 -9.14 37.12
CA LYS A 236 -23.81 -10.07 37.21
C LYS A 236 -24.21 -10.41 38.65
N ALA A 237 -23.29 -10.33 39.61
CA ALA A 237 -23.58 -10.57 41.03
C ALA A 237 -24.19 -9.33 41.69
N GLU A 238 -23.78 -8.12 41.28
CA GLU A 238 -24.41 -6.85 41.66
C GLU A 238 -25.84 -6.76 41.13
N ASP A 239 -26.08 -7.03 39.84
CA ASP A 239 -27.41 -7.03 39.23
C ASP A 239 -28.40 -8.03 39.89
N LYS A 240 -27.89 -9.09 40.54
CA LYS A 240 -28.70 -10.10 41.24
C LYS A 240 -29.00 -9.75 42.70
N LYS A 241 -28.28 -8.79 43.30
CA LYS A 241 -28.53 -8.32 44.67
C LYS A 241 -29.59 -7.22 44.72
N ASP A 242 -29.81 -6.54 43.59
CA ASP A 242 -30.77 -5.44 43.45
C ASP A 242 -32.15 -5.89 42.94
N LEU A 243 -32.41 -7.21 42.88
CA LEU A 243 -33.69 -7.84 42.53
C LEU A 243 -34.25 -8.66 43.71
#